data_AF-A0A940CL11-F1
#
_entry.id   AF-A0A940CL11-F1
#
_cell.length_a   1.000
_cell.length_b   1.000
_cell.length_c   1.000
_cell.angle_alpha   90.00
_cell.angle_beta   90.00
_cell.angle_gamma   90.00
#
_symmetry.space_group_name_H-M   'P 1'
#
loop_
_entity.id
_entity.type
_entity.pdbx_description
1 polymer ?
#
loop_
_entity_poly.entity_id
_entity_poly.type
_entity_poly.pdbx_seq_one_letter_code
_entity_poly.pdbx_strand_id
1 'polypeptide(L)'
;MSKTKYIFLNGLIDLAQSRLGSKIVYKTDEFFAPAKRIINPWPPVFKEGVFDKHGKWMDGWETRRKRDKGHDYLILKLGKPGKINKVDIDTSYFSGNQPSKISLEACFSKKKLPSNNSKWITIIKKKSTKANSHHFFYIKNKSIFTHIKLNIYPDGGIARIRIYGSMQTKKKFGKKIINLTSILNGATPIACNNEHFGRAENILAPGTGKNMGDGWET
;
A
#
# COMPACT_ATOMS: atom_id res chain seq x y z
N MET A 1 -3.73 -35.25 -12.99
CA MET A 1 -4.19 -34.57 -11.76
C MET A 1 -3.60 -33.16 -11.72
N SER A 2 -4.43 -32.13 -11.84
CA SER A 2 -4.02 -30.73 -11.70
C SER A 2 -3.56 -30.50 -10.25
N LYS A 3 -2.31 -30.05 -10.03
CA LYS A 3 -1.86 -29.66 -8.68
C LYS A 3 -2.66 -28.43 -8.27
N THR A 4 -3.55 -28.55 -7.28
CA THR A 4 -4.23 -27.40 -6.66
C THR A 4 -3.16 -26.42 -6.17
N LYS A 5 -3.08 -25.26 -6.82
CA LYS A 5 -2.06 -24.24 -6.54
C LYS A 5 -2.54 -23.36 -5.39
N TYR A 6 -2.16 -23.71 -4.17
CA TYR A 6 -2.46 -22.85 -3.02
C TYR A 6 -1.60 -21.57 -3.05
N ILE A 7 -2.25 -20.42 -2.84
CA ILE A 7 -1.62 -19.13 -2.58
C ILE A 7 -1.43 -19.01 -1.07
N PHE A 8 -0.17 -19.07 -0.60
CA PHE A 8 0.14 -18.90 0.82
C PHE A 8 0.32 -17.41 1.15
N LEU A 9 -0.56 -16.89 1.99
CA LEU A 9 -0.55 -15.49 2.44
C LEU A 9 0.31 -15.30 3.70
N ASN A 10 0.72 -16.41 4.33
CA ASN A 10 1.60 -16.45 5.51
C ASN A 10 1.09 -15.59 6.68
N GLY A 11 -0.23 -15.39 6.75
CA GLY A 11 -0.87 -14.55 7.75
C GLY A 11 -0.49 -13.07 7.66
N LEU A 12 0.10 -12.61 6.54
CA LEU A 12 0.37 -11.21 6.27
C LEU A 12 -0.83 -10.58 5.57
N ILE A 13 -1.14 -9.35 5.94
CA ILE A 13 -2.18 -8.55 5.27
C ILE A 13 -1.59 -7.27 4.73
N ASP A 14 -2.24 -6.67 3.73
CA ASP A 14 -1.84 -5.34 3.27
C ASP A 14 -2.31 -4.27 4.25
N LEU A 15 -1.39 -3.75 5.08
CA LEU A 15 -1.65 -2.67 6.02
C LEU A 15 -2.00 -1.35 5.32
N ALA A 16 -1.64 -1.18 4.04
CA ALA A 16 -1.94 0.03 3.26
C ALA A 16 -3.37 0.06 2.71
N GLN A 17 -4.10 -1.06 2.74
CA GLN A 17 -5.44 -1.15 2.16
C GLN A 17 -6.41 -0.14 2.80
N SER A 18 -7.21 0.52 1.97
CA SER A 18 -8.13 1.57 2.41
C SER A 18 -9.21 1.07 3.37
N ARG A 19 -9.63 -0.20 3.29
CA ARG A 19 -10.64 -0.81 4.19
C ARG A 19 -10.20 -0.88 5.65
N LEU A 20 -8.90 -0.86 5.93
CA LEU A 20 -8.38 -0.74 7.30
C LEU A 20 -8.44 0.69 7.84
N GLY A 21 -8.80 1.67 6.99
CA GLY A 21 -8.77 3.11 7.30
C GLY A 21 -7.47 3.81 6.88
N SER A 22 -6.63 3.14 6.09
CA SER A 22 -5.39 3.69 5.57
C SER A 22 -5.64 4.82 4.58
N LYS A 23 -4.81 5.86 4.62
CA LYS A 23 -5.00 7.06 3.79
C LYS A 23 -3.71 7.84 3.57
N ILE A 24 -3.61 8.47 2.41
CA ILE A 24 -2.58 9.48 2.14
C ILE A 24 -2.93 10.74 2.94
N VAL A 25 -2.05 11.16 3.84
CA VAL A 25 -2.24 12.32 4.72
C VAL A 25 -1.44 13.55 4.29
N TYR A 26 -0.45 13.36 3.43
CA TYR A 26 0.35 14.43 2.83
C TYR A 26 0.96 13.97 1.51
N LYS A 27 1.17 14.91 0.59
CA LYS A 27 2.00 14.75 -0.60
C LYS A 27 2.56 16.10 -1.01
N THR A 28 3.71 16.05 -1.67
CA THR A 28 4.39 17.21 -2.27
C THR A 28 3.73 17.67 -3.56
N ASP A 29 3.34 16.72 -4.42
CA ASP A 29 2.69 16.97 -5.71
C ASP A 29 1.75 15.81 -6.05
N GLU A 30 0.77 16.03 -6.92
CA GLU A 30 -0.10 15.00 -7.51
C GLU A 30 -0.68 15.45 -8.86
N PHE A 31 0.09 16.22 -9.62
CA PHE A 31 -0.41 16.98 -10.75
C PHE A 31 -1.02 16.10 -11.84
N PHE A 32 -0.32 15.03 -12.26
CA PHE A 32 -0.77 14.17 -13.35
C PHE A 32 -1.72 13.07 -12.87
N ALA A 33 -1.47 12.50 -11.69
CA ALA A 33 -2.34 11.48 -11.13
C ALA A 33 -2.44 11.55 -9.60
N PRO A 34 -3.65 11.38 -9.02
CA PRO A 34 -3.92 11.64 -7.62
C PRO A 34 -3.29 10.58 -6.70
N ALA A 35 -2.62 11.03 -5.64
CA ALA A 35 -1.84 10.16 -4.75
C ALA A 35 -2.66 9.04 -4.10
N LYS A 36 -3.97 9.25 -3.92
CA LYS A 36 -4.88 8.26 -3.31
C LYS A 36 -5.00 6.95 -4.08
N ARG A 37 -4.68 6.90 -5.39
CA ARG A 37 -4.81 5.69 -6.22
C ARG A 37 -3.80 4.60 -5.85
N ILE A 38 -2.65 4.94 -5.26
CA ILE A 38 -1.59 3.95 -4.98
C ILE A 38 -1.99 2.88 -3.95
N ILE A 39 -2.96 3.19 -3.09
CA ILE A 39 -3.49 2.26 -2.09
C ILE A 39 -4.79 1.58 -2.53
N ASN A 40 -5.19 1.76 -3.79
CA ASN A 40 -6.33 1.07 -4.35
C ASN A 40 -6.06 -0.45 -4.32
N PRO A 41 -6.96 -1.29 -3.76
CA PRO A 41 -6.75 -2.75 -3.69
C PRO A 41 -6.64 -3.40 -5.07
N TRP A 42 -7.26 -2.81 -6.09
CA TRP A 42 -7.25 -3.34 -7.46
C TRP A 42 -5.87 -3.31 -8.09
N PRO A 43 -5.53 -4.29 -8.95
CA PRO A 43 -4.43 -4.13 -9.90
C PRO A 43 -4.57 -2.81 -10.66
N PRO A 44 -3.46 -2.13 -10.99
CA PRO A 44 -3.52 -0.96 -11.84
C PRO A 44 -4.09 -1.34 -13.21
N VAL A 45 -4.81 -0.40 -13.83
CA VAL A 45 -5.33 -0.56 -15.19
C VAL A 45 -4.80 0.53 -16.11
N PHE A 46 -4.64 0.18 -17.38
CA PHE A 46 -4.36 1.12 -18.43
C PHE A 46 -5.60 1.34 -19.29
N LYS A 47 -5.89 2.60 -19.61
CA LYS A 47 -7.00 2.97 -20.47
C LYS A 47 -6.47 3.72 -21.67
N GLU A 48 -6.54 3.08 -22.83
CA GLU A 48 -6.13 3.68 -24.09
C GLU A 48 -7.07 4.86 -24.45
N GLY A 49 -6.50 5.95 -24.95
CA GLY A 49 -7.27 7.14 -25.36
C GLY A 49 -7.92 7.94 -24.23
N VAL A 50 -7.71 7.60 -22.95
CA VAL A 50 -8.31 8.34 -21.83
C VAL A 50 -7.35 9.40 -21.28
N PHE A 51 -7.83 10.64 -21.23
CA PHE A 51 -7.09 11.80 -20.75
C PHE A 51 -7.85 12.50 -19.63
N ASP A 52 -7.12 12.95 -18.62
CA ASP A 52 -7.56 13.89 -17.62
C ASP A 52 -7.15 15.33 -18.05
N LYS A 53 -7.59 16.33 -17.29
CA LYS A 53 -7.25 17.76 -17.52
C LYS A 53 -5.75 18.06 -17.64
N HIS A 54 -4.90 17.18 -17.11
CA HIS A 54 -3.45 17.40 -17.01
C HIS A 54 -2.64 16.46 -17.90
N GLY A 55 -3.27 15.61 -18.72
CA GLY A 55 -2.59 14.66 -19.58
C GLY A 55 -3.26 13.29 -19.58
N LYS A 56 -2.50 12.25 -19.94
CA LYS A 56 -3.04 10.89 -19.97
C LYS A 56 -3.52 10.47 -18.58
N TRP A 57 -4.68 9.84 -18.51
CA TRP A 57 -5.16 9.28 -17.24
C TRP A 57 -4.26 8.11 -16.82
N MET A 58 -3.70 8.19 -15.61
CA MET A 58 -2.85 7.13 -15.05
C MET A 58 -3.45 6.55 -13.77
N ASP A 59 -3.49 5.23 -13.67
CA ASP A 59 -3.96 4.53 -12.47
C ASP A 59 -2.86 4.43 -11.40
N GLY A 60 -2.48 5.57 -10.84
CA GLY A 60 -1.43 5.66 -9.83
C GLY A 60 -1.30 7.07 -9.27
N TRP A 61 -0.16 7.33 -8.64
CA TRP A 61 0.31 8.65 -8.28
C TRP A 61 1.37 9.08 -9.28
N GLU A 62 1.27 10.29 -9.82
CA GLU A 62 2.27 10.84 -10.72
C GLU A 62 2.46 12.34 -10.48
N THR A 63 3.73 12.74 -10.36
CA THR A 63 4.13 14.12 -10.09
C THR A 63 4.70 14.81 -11.32
N ARG A 64 4.75 16.15 -11.28
CA ARG A 64 5.46 16.95 -12.30
C ARG A 64 6.94 16.61 -12.33
N ARG A 65 7.53 16.64 -13.53
CA ARG A 65 8.99 16.59 -13.71
C ARG A 65 9.66 17.70 -12.91
N LYS A 66 10.62 17.35 -12.07
CA LYS A 66 11.35 18.26 -11.21
C LYS A 66 12.62 18.72 -11.93
N ARG A 67 12.82 20.04 -11.99
CA ARG A 67 14.01 20.69 -12.59
C ARG A 67 14.98 21.23 -11.52
N ASP A 68 14.51 21.33 -10.29
CA ASP A 68 15.28 21.83 -9.15
C ASP A 68 15.77 20.69 -8.25
N LYS A 69 16.69 21.01 -7.33
CA LYS A 69 17.19 20.04 -6.34
C LYS A 69 16.04 19.55 -5.45
N GLY A 70 16.07 18.27 -5.10
CA GLY A 70 15.13 17.66 -4.17
C GLY A 70 14.45 16.44 -4.76
N HIS A 71 13.34 16.05 -4.15
CA HIS A 71 12.59 14.86 -4.53
C HIS A 71 11.13 14.98 -4.07
N ASP A 72 10.22 14.31 -4.76
CA ASP A 72 8.83 14.23 -4.33
C ASP A 72 8.61 13.09 -3.33
N TYR A 73 7.69 13.32 -2.40
CA TYR A 73 7.29 12.32 -1.43
C TYR A 73 5.81 12.46 -1.05
N LEU A 74 5.30 11.38 -0.45
CA LEU A 74 4.02 11.34 0.22
C LEU A 74 4.11 10.67 1.58
N ILE A 75 3.11 10.89 2.41
CA ILE A 75 2.95 10.23 3.71
C ILE A 75 1.63 9.46 3.71
N LEU A 76 1.74 8.14 3.84
CA LEU A 76 0.66 7.20 4.07
C LEU A 76 0.50 7.00 5.59
N LYS A 77 -0.70 7.26 6.12
CA LYS A 77 -1.09 6.83 7.45
C LYS A 77 -1.76 5.46 7.34
N LEU A 78 -1.22 4.48 8.06
CA LEU A 78 -1.83 3.16 8.18
C LEU A 78 -3.10 3.26 9.03
N GLY A 79 -4.13 2.52 8.63
CA GLY A 79 -5.40 2.46 9.33
C GLY A 79 -5.30 1.82 10.71
N LYS A 80 -4.37 0.86 10.84
CA LYS A 80 -3.96 0.25 12.11
C LYS A 80 -2.44 0.25 12.24
N PRO A 81 -1.88 0.44 13.46
CA PRO A 81 -0.45 0.24 13.69
C PRO A 81 -0.06 -1.21 13.36
N GLY A 82 1.13 -1.43 12.82
CA GLY A 82 1.57 -2.78 12.47
C GLY A 82 3.09 -2.91 12.31
N LYS A 83 3.54 -4.16 12.32
CA LYS A 83 4.91 -4.55 11.98
C LYS A 83 4.96 -4.88 10.50
N ILE A 84 5.95 -4.35 9.79
CA ILE A 84 6.07 -4.49 8.34
C ILE A 84 7.03 -5.63 8.04
N ASN A 85 6.63 -6.53 7.14
CA ASN A 85 7.40 -7.71 6.75
C ASN A 85 7.88 -7.61 5.30
N LYS A 86 7.02 -7.16 4.39
CA LYS A 86 7.31 -7.04 2.97
C LYS A 86 6.63 -5.80 2.39
N VAL A 87 7.30 -5.12 1.47
CA VAL A 87 6.74 -4.02 0.71
C VAL A 87 6.78 -4.39 -0.76
N ASP A 88 5.72 -4.05 -1.48
CA ASP A 88 5.71 -4.05 -2.95
C ASP A 88 5.51 -2.63 -3.46
N ILE A 89 6.40 -2.19 -4.34
CA ILE A 89 6.27 -0.95 -5.10
C ILE A 89 6.07 -1.33 -6.57
N ASP A 90 4.90 -0.99 -7.08
CA ASP A 90 4.46 -1.34 -8.43
C ASP A 90 4.54 -0.12 -9.33
N THR A 91 5.30 -0.23 -10.42
CA THR A 91 5.44 0.81 -11.47
C THR A 91 4.70 0.43 -12.75
N SER A 92 3.73 -0.49 -12.68
CA SER A 92 2.92 -0.91 -13.84
C SER A 92 2.37 0.29 -14.62
N TYR A 93 2.49 0.21 -15.95
CA TYR A 93 2.13 1.25 -16.93
C TYR A 93 2.94 2.56 -16.87
N PHE A 94 3.84 2.72 -15.91
CA PHE A 94 4.84 3.79 -15.93
C PHE A 94 6.09 3.27 -16.66
N SER A 95 6.19 3.62 -17.95
CA SER A 95 7.22 3.14 -18.87
C SER A 95 8.00 4.30 -19.48
N GLY A 96 8.98 4.79 -18.72
CA GLY A 96 9.79 5.98 -19.04
C GLY A 96 9.57 7.14 -18.07
N ASN A 97 8.45 7.14 -17.34
CA ASN A 97 8.09 8.14 -16.32
C ASN A 97 8.00 7.56 -14.90
N GLN A 98 8.45 6.32 -14.66
CA GLN A 98 8.67 5.80 -13.32
C GLN A 98 9.84 6.52 -12.64
N PRO A 99 9.84 6.67 -11.31
CA PRO A 99 10.94 7.33 -10.62
C PRO A 99 12.22 6.53 -10.71
N SER A 100 13.34 7.18 -11.01
CA SER A 100 14.64 6.48 -11.15
C SER A 100 15.01 5.66 -9.90
N LYS A 101 14.70 6.20 -8.72
CA LYS A 101 14.93 5.56 -7.42
C LYS A 101 13.78 5.86 -6.46
N ILE A 102 13.61 4.99 -5.47
CA ILE A 102 12.70 5.19 -4.34
C ILE A 102 13.40 4.96 -3.01
N SER A 103 12.84 5.47 -1.92
CA SER A 103 13.20 5.07 -0.55
C SER A 103 11.96 5.12 0.34
N LEU A 104 11.99 4.38 1.45
CA LEU A 104 10.88 4.35 2.41
C LEU A 104 11.39 4.58 3.82
N GLU A 105 10.71 5.49 4.50
CA GLU A 105 10.84 5.73 5.92
C GLU A 105 9.54 5.37 6.63
N ALA A 106 9.64 4.98 7.89
CA ALA A 106 8.49 4.66 8.71
C ALA A 106 8.61 5.31 10.10
N CYS A 107 7.50 5.70 10.69
CA CYS A 107 7.49 6.20 12.06
C CYS A 107 6.23 5.77 12.82
N PHE A 108 6.31 5.89 14.14
CA PHE A 108 5.18 5.79 15.03
C PHE A 108 4.77 7.19 15.49
N SER A 109 3.53 7.56 15.21
CA SER A 109 2.93 8.83 15.66
C SER A 109 1.45 8.63 15.97
N LYS A 110 0.98 9.33 17.01
CA LYS A 110 -0.44 9.42 17.38
C LYS A 110 -1.19 10.48 16.57
N LYS A 111 -0.46 11.45 15.97
CA LYS A 111 -1.06 12.53 15.17
C LYS A 111 -1.51 12.02 13.80
N LYS A 112 -2.43 12.74 13.15
CA LYS A 112 -2.85 12.46 11.75
C LYS A 112 -1.70 12.68 10.77
N LEU A 113 -0.90 13.71 10.99
CA LEU A 113 0.30 14.02 10.24
C LEU A 113 1.48 14.07 11.24
N PRO A 114 2.55 13.30 11.04
CA PRO A 114 3.76 13.40 11.86
C PRO A 114 4.39 14.80 11.72
N SER A 115 4.86 15.39 12.82
CA SER A 115 5.60 16.66 12.79
C SER A 115 7.00 16.49 12.18
N ASN A 116 7.64 17.59 11.80
CA ASN A 116 9.01 17.58 11.28
C ASN A 116 10.01 16.92 12.24
N ASN A 117 9.80 17.06 13.56
CA ASN A 117 10.65 16.45 14.60
C ASN A 117 10.33 14.96 14.86
N SER A 118 9.46 14.33 14.07
CA SER A 118 9.14 12.92 14.24
C SER A 118 10.35 12.06 13.88
N LYS A 119 10.63 11.04 14.71
CA LYS A 119 11.72 10.09 14.46
C LYS A 119 11.32 9.13 13.32
N TRP A 120 11.73 9.46 12.11
CA TRP A 120 11.60 8.60 10.94
C TRP A 120 12.75 7.59 10.88
N ILE A 121 12.41 6.32 10.67
CA ILE A 121 13.37 5.23 10.51
C ILE A 121 13.37 4.80 9.05
N THR A 122 14.52 4.83 8.40
CA THR A 122 14.69 4.30 7.05
C THR A 122 14.50 2.79 7.05
N ILE A 123 13.40 2.32 6.45
CA ILE A 123 13.09 0.89 6.30
C ILE A 123 13.53 0.35 4.94
N ILE A 124 13.63 1.21 3.92
CA ILE A 124 14.23 0.90 2.62
C ILE A 124 15.14 2.06 2.23
N LYS A 125 16.44 1.78 2.12
CA LYS A 125 17.43 2.72 1.59
C LYS A 125 17.11 3.03 0.11
N LYS A 126 17.72 4.08 -0.44
CA LYS A 126 17.52 4.46 -1.85
C LYS A 126 17.81 3.27 -2.80
N LYS A 127 16.82 2.84 -3.58
CA LYS A 127 16.89 1.70 -4.52
C LYS A 127 16.36 2.10 -5.89
N SER A 128 17.00 1.63 -6.96
CA SER A 128 16.55 1.88 -8.33
C SER A 128 15.26 1.14 -8.64
N THR A 129 14.45 1.71 -9.55
CA THR A 129 13.26 1.04 -10.07
C THR A 129 13.42 0.72 -11.55
N LYS A 130 12.58 -0.21 -12.03
CA LYS A 130 12.40 -0.57 -13.43
C LYS A 130 11.03 -0.06 -13.90
N ALA A 131 10.93 0.22 -15.19
CA ALA A 131 9.66 0.49 -15.86
C ALA A 131 8.71 -0.71 -15.73
N ASN A 132 7.41 -0.45 -15.60
CA ASN A 132 6.35 -1.46 -15.68
C ASN A 132 6.63 -2.75 -14.87
N SER A 133 6.99 -2.61 -13.59
CA SER A 133 7.53 -3.72 -12.79
C SER A 133 7.08 -3.68 -11.32
N HIS A 134 6.96 -4.86 -10.71
CA HIS A 134 6.86 -5.01 -9.27
C HIS A 134 8.24 -5.01 -8.61
N HIS A 135 8.34 -4.39 -7.43
CA HIS A 135 9.57 -4.29 -6.66
C HIS A 135 9.32 -4.74 -5.22
N PHE A 136 9.73 -5.97 -4.92
CA PHE A 136 9.53 -6.57 -3.61
C PHE A 136 10.73 -6.34 -2.69
N PHE A 137 10.45 -5.86 -1.47
CA PHE A 137 11.45 -5.61 -0.45
C PHE A 137 11.07 -6.26 0.88
N TYR A 138 11.99 -7.01 1.49
CA TYR A 138 11.80 -7.60 2.82
C TYR A 138 12.31 -6.66 3.92
N ILE A 139 11.48 -6.44 4.94
CA ILE A 139 11.78 -5.52 6.04
C ILE A 139 12.18 -6.31 7.29
N LYS A 140 13.43 -6.11 7.71
CA LYS A 140 13.99 -6.76 8.91
C LYS A 140 13.54 -6.06 10.20
N ASN A 141 13.31 -4.75 10.16
CA ASN A 141 12.90 -3.97 11.33
C ASN A 141 11.53 -4.45 11.85
N LYS A 142 11.44 -4.80 13.14
CA LYS A 142 10.24 -5.34 13.79
C LYS A 142 9.51 -4.33 14.69
N SER A 143 9.89 -3.05 14.64
CA SER A 143 9.17 -1.98 15.30
C SER A 143 7.74 -1.84 14.75
N ILE A 144 6.87 -1.26 15.57
CA ILE A 144 5.49 -0.96 15.19
C ILE A 144 5.46 0.42 14.54
N PHE A 145 4.85 0.51 13.37
CA PHE A 145 4.73 1.77 12.62
C PHE A 145 3.26 2.16 12.43
N THR A 146 3.01 3.46 12.31
CA THR A 146 1.69 4.01 11.96
C THR A 146 1.71 4.85 10.70
N HIS A 147 2.89 5.30 10.26
CA HIS A 147 3.04 6.10 9.05
C HIS A 147 4.22 5.61 8.22
N ILE A 148 4.08 5.78 6.91
CA ILE A 148 5.06 5.45 5.89
C ILE A 148 5.27 6.68 5.03
N LYS A 149 6.52 7.08 4.83
CA LYS A 149 6.91 8.11 3.88
C LYS A 149 7.56 7.44 2.68
N LEU A 150 6.88 7.51 1.53
CA LEU A 150 7.42 7.07 0.25
C LEU A 150 8.08 8.27 -0.41
N ASN A 151 9.39 8.16 -0.66
CA ASN A 151 10.15 9.14 -1.41
C ASN A 151 10.41 8.59 -2.83
N ILE A 152 10.17 9.40 -3.84
CA ILE A 152 10.45 9.11 -5.26
C ILE A 152 11.49 10.13 -5.76
N TYR A 153 12.51 9.68 -6.48
CA TYR A 153 13.66 10.51 -6.86
C TYR A 153 13.83 10.62 -8.38
N PRO A 154 13.93 11.85 -8.94
CA PRO A 154 13.51 13.12 -8.32
C PRO A 154 11.98 13.30 -8.29
N ASP A 155 11.29 12.63 -9.21
CA ASP A 155 9.85 12.70 -9.47
C ASP A 155 9.42 11.43 -10.25
N GLY A 156 8.18 11.37 -10.68
CA GLY A 156 7.67 10.31 -11.57
C GLY A 156 6.40 9.65 -11.03
N GLY A 157 6.10 8.47 -11.58
CA GLY A 157 4.85 7.76 -11.31
C GLY A 157 5.00 6.39 -10.65
N ILE A 158 4.12 6.11 -9.69
CA ILE A 158 3.97 4.82 -9.00
C ILE A 158 2.51 4.36 -9.11
N ALA A 159 2.30 3.12 -9.55
CA ALA A 159 0.97 2.55 -9.74
C ALA A 159 0.35 2.12 -8.41
N ARG A 160 1.08 1.33 -7.61
CA ARG A 160 0.63 0.83 -6.30
C ARG A 160 1.76 0.79 -5.28
N ILE A 161 1.35 0.84 -4.01
CA ILE A 161 2.16 0.43 -2.86
C ILE A 161 1.36 -0.59 -2.05
N ARG A 162 2.02 -1.68 -1.66
CA ARG A 162 1.48 -2.67 -0.72
C ARG A 162 2.42 -2.79 0.47
N ILE A 163 1.88 -2.76 1.68
CA ILE A 163 2.63 -2.84 2.93
C ILE A 163 2.20 -4.10 3.67
N TYR A 164 2.80 -5.24 3.33
CA TYR A 164 2.47 -6.52 3.92
C TYR A 164 3.09 -6.65 5.32
N GLY A 165 2.25 -6.96 6.29
CA GLY A 165 2.66 -7.03 7.68
C GLY A 165 1.63 -7.67 8.59
N SER A 166 1.90 -7.58 9.89
CA SER A 166 0.97 -7.97 10.94
C SER A 166 0.48 -6.74 11.69
N MET A 167 -0.82 -6.66 11.94
CA MET A 167 -1.36 -5.58 12.77
C MET A 167 -0.99 -5.77 14.23
N GLN A 168 -0.73 -4.65 14.89
CA GLN A 168 -0.67 -4.61 16.33
C GLN A 168 -2.10 -4.58 16.88
N THR A 169 -2.55 -5.72 17.39
CA THR A 169 -3.84 -5.83 18.09
C THR A 169 -3.63 -5.78 19.60
N LYS A 170 -4.53 -5.12 20.32
CA LYS A 170 -4.60 -5.25 21.78
C LYS A 170 -5.50 -6.45 22.06
N LYS A 171 -4.90 -7.61 22.36
CA LYS A 171 -5.61 -8.83 22.74
C LYS A 171 -6.20 -8.70 24.15
N LYS A 172 -7.23 -7.87 24.31
CA LYS A 172 -8.05 -7.83 25.52
C LYS A 172 -9.43 -8.39 25.18
N PHE A 173 -9.51 -9.72 25.18
CA PHE A 173 -10.78 -10.42 25.09
C PHE A 173 -11.45 -10.31 26.47
N GLY A 174 -12.29 -9.28 26.65
CA GLY A 174 -13.14 -9.17 27.84
C GLY A 174 -14.35 -10.11 27.72
N LYS A 175 -15.34 -9.96 28.62
CA LYS A 175 -16.61 -10.71 28.58
C LYS A 175 -17.54 -10.34 27.41
N LYS A 176 -17.08 -9.52 26.46
CA LYS A 176 -17.88 -9.07 25.32
C LYS A 176 -17.84 -10.11 24.21
N ILE A 177 -18.94 -10.24 23.48
CA ILE A 177 -18.96 -11.01 22.22
C ILE A 177 -18.03 -10.30 21.23
N ILE A 178 -17.07 -11.04 20.68
CA ILE A 178 -16.04 -10.54 19.76
C ILE A 178 -16.06 -11.41 18.51
N ASN A 179 -16.08 -10.78 17.33
CA ASN A 179 -15.91 -11.50 16.08
C ASN A 179 -14.44 -11.91 15.88
N LEU A 180 -14.10 -13.15 16.20
CA LEU A 180 -12.73 -13.68 16.07
C LEU A 180 -12.24 -13.77 14.62
N THR A 181 -13.13 -13.79 13.62
CA THR A 181 -12.75 -13.82 12.20
C THR A 181 -12.50 -12.42 11.64
N SER A 182 -12.75 -11.35 12.40
CA SER A 182 -12.47 -10.00 11.92
C SER A 182 -10.98 -9.72 11.84
N ILE A 183 -10.54 -9.16 10.71
CA ILE A 183 -9.18 -8.63 10.52
C ILE A 183 -8.85 -7.63 11.62
N LEU A 184 -9.82 -6.83 12.10
CA LEU A 184 -9.61 -5.85 13.17
C LEU A 184 -9.16 -6.48 14.50
N ASN A 185 -9.50 -7.76 14.70
CA ASN A 185 -9.11 -8.55 15.86
C ASN A 185 -7.85 -9.40 15.62
N GLY A 186 -7.26 -9.30 14.43
CA GLY A 186 -6.00 -9.95 14.05
C GLY A 186 -6.18 -11.24 13.27
N ALA A 187 -7.39 -11.56 12.82
CA ALA A 187 -7.60 -12.67 11.90
C ALA A 187 -6.92 -12.40 10.57
N THR A 188 -6.23 -13.40 10.02
CA THR A 188 -5.58 -13.31 8.72
C THR A 188 -5.77 -14.62 7.97
N PRO A 189 -5.99 -14.58 6.64
CA PRO A 189 -6.03 -15.80 5.85
C PRO A 189 -4.64 -16.42 5.80
N ILE A 190 -4.57 -17.76 5.88
CA ILE A 190 -3.31 -18.51 5.79
C ILE A 190 -3.04 -18.95 4.35
N ALA A 191 -4.07 -19.45 3.66
CA ALA A 191 -4.00 -19.84 2.27
C ALA A 191 -5.38 -19.75 1.57
N CYS A 192 -5.36 -19.64 0.24
CA CYS A 192 -6.52 -19.81 -0.64
C CYS A 192 -6.13 -20.58 -1.91
N ASN A 193 -7.09 -21.11 -2.65
CA ASN A 193 -6.85 -21.84 -3.91
C ASN A 193 -6.72 -20.91 -5.13
N ASN A 194 -7.32 -19.71 -5.10
CA ASN A 194 -7.10 -18.65 -6.09
C ASN A 194 -7.46 -17.26 -5.51
N GLU A 195 -7.22 -16.20 -6.28
CA GLU A 195 -7.69 -14.82 -6.04
C GLU A 195 -8.01 -14.21 -7.43
N HIS A 196 -9.03 -14.72 -8.13
CA HIS A 196 -9.33 -14.26 -9.50
C HIS A 196 -9.87 -12.82 -9.48
N PHE A 197 -10.87 -12.56 -8.64
CA PHE A 197 -11.33 -11.20 -8.33
C PHE A 197 -11.35 -10.95 -6.81
N GLY A 198 -10.76 -9.84 -6.40
CA GLY A 198 -10.59 -9.52 -4.98
C GLY A 198 -9.57 -10.43 -4.28
N ARG A 199 -9.25 -10.10 -3.02
CA ARG A 199 -8.26 -10.85 -2.23
C ARG A 199 -8.96 -11.65 -1.15
N ALA A 200 -8.42 -12.81 -0.78
CA ALA A 200 -8.99 -13.67 0.26
C ALA A 200 -9.12 -12.94 1.61
N GLU A 201 -8.23 -11.98 1.90
CA GLU A 201 -8.33 -11.16 3.13
C GLU A 201 -9.58 -10.26 3.18
N ASN A 202 -10.21 -9.98 2.04
CA ASN A 202 -11.41 -9.13 1.96
C ASN A 202 -12.61 -9.72 2.72
N ILE A 203 -12.70 -11.05 2.86
CA ILE A 203 -13.78 -11.72 3.59
C ILE A 203 -13.74 -11.43 5.10
N LEU A 204 -12.56 -11.04 5.62
CA LEU A 204 -12.34 -10.73 7.03
C LEU A 204 -12.40 -9.22 7.31
N ALA A 205 -12.47 -8.39 6.27
CA ALA A 205 -12.40 -6.96 6.38
C ALA A 205 -13.71 -6.34 6.90
N PRO A 206 -13.64 -5.21 7.63
CA PRO A 206 -14.82 -4.62 8.25
C PRO A 206 -15.77 -3.97 7.23
N GLY A 207 -17.01 -3.78 7.67
CA GLY A 207 -18.06 -3.11 6.90
C GLY A 207 -18.63 -3.97 5.76
N THR A 208 -19.55 -3.39 5.00
CA THR A 208 -20.13 -4.00 3.81
C THR A 208 -19.29 -3.66 2.58
N GLY A 209 -19.15 -4.63 1.66
CA GLY A 209 -18.56 -4.36 0.35
C GLY A 209 -19.41 -3.36 -0.44
N LYS A 210 -18.78 -2.50 -1.23
CA LYS A 210 -19.44 -1.54 -2.12
C LYS A 210 -19.74 -2.14 -3.48
N ASN A 211 -18.92 -3.09 -3.91
CA ASN A 211 -19.07 -3.85 -5.14
C ASN A 211 -18.49 -5.26 -4.97
N MET A 212 -18.66 -6.11 -5.98
CA MET A 212 -18.20 -7.52 -5.97
C MET A 212 -16.71 -7.64 -5.62
N GLY A 213 -15.93 -6.65 -6.03
CA GLY A 213 -14.52 -6.66 -5.79
C GLY A 213 -14.09 -6.47 -4.31
N ASP A 214 -14.97 -5.94 -3.47
CA ASP A 214 -14.71 -5.90 -2.03
C ASP A 214 -14.89 -7.28 -1.36
N GLY A 215 -15.21 -8.33 -2.14
CA GLY A 215 -15.23 -9.73 -1.72
C GLY A 215 -14.00 -10.52 -2.16
N TRP A 216 -14.14 -11.84 -2.19
CA TRP A 216 -13.20 -12.80 -2.78
C TRP A 216 -13.99 -13.72 -3.71
N GLU A 217 -13.62 -13.73 -4.98
CA GLU A 217 -14.30 -14.47 -6.03
C GLU A 217 -13.27 -15.30 -6.81
N THR A 218 -13.68 -16.54 -7.11
CA THR A 218 -12.83 -17.63 -7.56
C THR A 218 -13.05 -18.00 -9.01
#